data_AF-A0A3D5I2J4-F1
#
_entry.id   AF-A0A3D5I2J4-F1
#
_cell.length_a   1.000
_cell.length_b   1.000
_cell.length_c   1.000
_cell.angle_alpha   90.00
_cell.angle_beta   90.00
_cell.angle_gamma   90.00
#
_symmetry.space_group_name_H-M   'P 1'
#
loop_
_entity.id
_entity.type
_entity.pdbx_description
1 polymer ?
#
loop_
_entity_poly.entity_id
_entity_poly.type
_entity_poly.pdbx_seq_one_letter_code
_entity_poly.pdbx_strand_id
1 'polypeptide(L)'
;MAAQPSSPASGRETFKTYLRKVGSGEHTSKGLSREEARHALELILDEEATPAQIGAFLIAHRIRRPEPQELTGMLDVYRQRGPKLSTTTKAISFGMPFDGRSRTAPIYPLTALLLAAAGLPVVLQGAGRMPVKYGVSSAELFSSLGVNWTGRNLETLQQCLDATNLALVHQPDHFPAAESLIPYR
;
A
#
# COMPACT_ATOMS: atom_id res chain seq x y z
N MET A 1 23.94 1.53 -43.78
CA MET A 1 22.93 0.85 -42.93
C MET A 1 22.81 1.61 -41.64
N ALA A 2 21.81 2.48 -41.51
CA ALA A 2 21.52 3.15 -40.24
C ALA A 2 20.96 2.10 -39.27
N ALA A 3 21.54 1.99 -38.08
CA ALA A 3 21.03 1.12 -37.04
C ALA A 3 19.64 1.62 -36.62
N GLN A 4 18.63 0.77 -36.72
CA GLN A 4 17.31 1.06 -36.17
C GLN A 4 17.45 1.25 -34.65
N PRO A 5 16.82 2.26 -34.04
CA PRO A 5 16.83 2.40 -32.59
C PRO A 5 16.20 1.15 -31.98
N SER A 6 16.92 0.53 -31.04
CA SER A 6 16.45 -0.62 -30.27
C SER A 6 15.05 -0.33 -29.71
N SER A 7 14.07 -1.17 -30.03
CA SER A 7 12.74 -1.09 -29.41
C SER A 7 12.89 -0.99 -27.89
N PRO A 8 12.10 -0.13 -27.21
CA PRO A 8 12.15 -0.05 -25.76
C PRO A 8 11.99 -1.46 -25.20
N ALA A 9 12.90 -1.86 -24.31
CA ALA A 9 12.83 -3.17 -23.68
C ALA A 9 11.45 -3.31 -23.00
N SER A 10 10.73 -4.40 -23.27
CA SER A 10 9.44 -4.67 -22.62
C SER A 10 9.56 -4.51 -21.10
N GLY A 11 8.53 -4.03 -20.40
CA GLY A 11 8.60 -3.86 -18.95
C GLY A 11 9.02 -5.13 -18.22
N ARG A 12 8.66 -6.31 -18.74
CA ARG A 12 9.18 -7.61 -18.30
C ARG A 12 10.71 -7.70 -18.27
N GLU A 13 11.38 -7.29 -19.35
CA GLU A 13 12.85 -7.33 -19.44
C GLU A 13 13.49 -6.22 -18.60
N THR A 14 12.86 -5.04 -18.52
CA THR A 14 13.31 -3.98 -17.62
C THR A 14 13.24 -4.42 -16.16
N PHE A 15 12.13 -5.00 -15.72
CA PHE A 15 11.95 -5.51 -14.37
C PHE A 15 12.96 -6.60 -14.00
N LYS A 16 13.33 -7.45 -14.97
CA LYS A 16 14.38 -8.47 -14.80
C LYS A 16 15.74 -7.85 -14.45
N THR A 17 16.05 -6.65 -14.94
CA THR A 17 17.29 -5.94 -14.55
C THR A 17 17.26 -5.53 -13.08
N TYR A 18 16.11 -5.05 -12.58
CA TYR A 18 15.93 -4.72 -11.17
C TYR A 18 16.00 -5.95 -10.28
N LEU A 19 15.32 -7.04 -10.67
CA LEU A 19 15.38 -8.31 -9.95
C LEU A 19 16.81 -8.85 -9.85
N ARG A 20 17.60 -8.78 -10.93
CA ARG A 20 19.01 -9.19 -10.91
C ARG A 20 19.84 -8.36 -9.93
N LYS A 21 19.57 -7.06 -9.78
CA LYS A 21 20.30 -6.22 -8.83
C LYS A 21 20.01 -6.64 -7.38
N VAL A 22 18.74 -6.81 -7.03
CA VAL A 22 18.34 -7.09 -5.65
C VAL A 22 18.46 -8.58 -5.27
N GLY A 23 18.49 -9.48 -6.26
CA GLY A 23 18.43 -10.93 -6.07
C GLY A 23 19.67 -11.70 -6.53
N SER A 24 20.82 -11.05 -6.78
CA SER A 24 22.01 -11.75 -7.27
C SER A 24 22.72 -12.63 -6.24
N GLY A 25 22.42 -12.49 -4.94
CA GLY A 25 23.04 -13.25 -3.85
C GLY A 25 23.37 -12.39 -2.64
N GLU A 26 23.69 -13.02 -1.50
CA GLU A 26 23.92 -12.33 -0.22
C GLU A 26 25.04 -11.28 -0.31
N HIS A 27 26.15 -11.60 -0.98
CA HIS A 27 27.31 -10.71 -1.08
C HIS A 27 27.38 -9.90 -2.37
N THR A 28 26.50 -10.16 -3.34
CA THR A 28 26.54 -9.54 -4.67
C THR A 28 25.32 -8.66 -4.96
N SER A 29 24.28 -8.75 -4.12
CA SER A 29 23.08 -7.92 -4.26
C SER A 29 23.41 -6.45 -4.02
N LYS A 30 22.69 -5.60 -4.74
CA LYS A 30 22.79 -4.14 -4.62
C LYS A 30 21.37 -3.58 -4.49
N GLY A 31 21.22 -2.55 -3.66
CA GLY A 31 19.99 -1.77 -3.61
C GLY A 31 19.70 -1.08 -4.94
N LEU A 32 18.41 -0.85 -5.18
CA LEU A 32 17.92 0.02 -6.23
C LEU A 32 18.08 1.49 -5.83
N SER A 33 18.28 2.35 -6.81
CA SER A 33 18.05 3.78 -6.60
C SER A 33 16.56 4.05 -6.35
N ARG A 34 16.24 5.24 -5.83
CA ARG A 34 14.85 5.70 -5.64
C ARG A 34 14.05 5.61 -6.94
N GLU A 35 14.64 6.04 -8.05
CA GLU A 35 13.98 6.03 -9.36
C GLU A 35 13.76 4.62 -9.89
N GLU A 36 14.71 3.72 -9.69
CA GLU A 36 14.57 2.32 -10.07
C GLU A 36 13.53 1.59 -9.24
N ALA A 37 13.46 1.86 -7.93
CA ALA A 37 12.44 1.28 -7.07
C ALA A 37 11.04 1.83 -7.37
N ARG A 38 10.95 3.13 -7.71
CA ARG A 38 9.71 3.75 -8.21
C ARG A 38 9.25 3.04 -9.47
N HIS A 39 10.10 2.95 -10.49
CA HIS A 39 9.78 2.30 -11.75
C HIS A 39 9.48 0.80 -11.58
N ALA A 40 10.21 0.09 -10.72
CA ALA A 40 9.93 -1.30 -10.40
C ALA A 40 8.50 -1.48 -9.86
N LEU A 41 8.05 -0.60 -8.94
CA LEU A 41 6.69 -0.67 -8.43
C LEU A 41 5.64 -0.28 -9.48
N GLU A 42 5.93 0.67 -10.38
CA GLU A 42 5.04 0.95 -11.53
C GLU A 42 4.83 -0.29 -12.38
N LEU A 43 5.91 -0.96 -12.79
CA LEU A 43 5.85 -2.19 -13.58
C LEU A 43 5.10 -3.33 -12.86
N ILE A 44 5.14 -3.37 -11.53
CA ILE A 44 4.34 -4.32 -10.73
C ILE A 44 2.86 -3.95 -10.79
N LEU A 45 2.51 -2.69 -10.57
CA LEU A 45 1.12 -2.22 -10.53
C LEU A 45 0.46 -2.12 -11.91
N ASP A 46 1.25 -1.98 -12.97
CA ASP A 46 0.82 -1.98 -14.37
C ASP A 46 0.79 -3.40 -14.99
N GLU A 47 0.96 -4.44 -14.16
CA GLU A 47 0.93 -5.86 -14.54
C GLU A 47 1.97 -6.25 -15.63
N GLU A 48 3.04 -5.47 -15.78
CA GLU A 48 4.12 -5.74 -16.73
C GLU A 48 5.14 -6.76 -16.21
N ALA A 49 5.27 -6.88 -14.88
CA ALA A 49 6.07 -7.91 -14.23
C ALA A 49 5.26 -9.21 -14.08
N THR A 50 5.84 -10.35 -14.44
CA THR A 50 5.18 -11.65 -14.28
C THR A 50 5.01 -12.02 -12.79
N PRO A 51 4.01 -12.84 -12.43
CA PRO A 51 3.84 -13.34 -11.05
C PRO A 51 5.12 -13.92 -10.41
N ALA A 52 5.90 -14.69 -11.19
CA ALA A 52 7.16 -15.25 -10.73
C ALA A 52 8.22 -14.17 -10.44
N GLN A 53 8.28 -13.13 -11.27
CA GLN A 53 9.18 -11.98 -11.05
C GLN A 53 8.77 -11.19 -9.81
N ILE A 54 7.48 -10.94 -9.61
CA ILE A 54 6.95 -10.24 -8.43
C ILE A 54 7.29 -11.03 -7.16
N GLY A 55 6.97 -12.32 -7.10
CA GLY A 55 7.28 -13.17 -5.95
C GLY A 55 8.79 -13.21 -5.63
N ALA A 56 9.63 -13.36 -6.66
CA ALA A 56 11.08 -13.32 -6.49
C ALA A 56 11.58 -11.96 -5.97
N PHE A 57 11.02 -10.86 -6.46
CA PHE A 57 11.36 -9.50 -6.01
C PHE A 57 10.98 -9.27 -4.55
N LEU A 58 9.80 -9.73 -4.12
CA LEU A 58 9.33 -9.63 -2.74
C LEU A 58 10.20 -10.45 -1.78
N ILE A 59 10.56 -11.68 -2.14
CA ILE A 59 11.44 -12.53 -1.31
C ILE A 59 12.87 -11.98 -1.25
N ALA A 60 13.41 -11.46 -2.36
CA ALA A 60 14.72 -10.81 -2.35
C ALA A 60 14.76 -9.64 -1.36
N HIS A 61 13.73 -8.79 -1.35
CA HIS A 61 13.60 -7.71 -0.37
C HIS A 61 13.37 -8.21 1.06
N ARG A 62 12.65 -9.32 1.25
CA ARG A 62 12.45 -9.93 2.57
C ARG A 62 13.77 -10.40 3.19
N ILE A 63 14.67 -10.96 2.39
CA ILE A 63 15.96 -11.51 2.83
C ILE A 63 16.99 -10.37 3.00
N ARG A 64 17.21 -9.56 1.96
CA ARG A 64 18.23 -8.49 1.95
C ARG A 64 17.86 -7.33 2.88
N ARG A 65 16.56 -7.10 3.07
CA ARG A 65 15.94 -5.87 3.60
C ARG A 65 16.10 -4.68 2.64
N PRO A 66 15.00 -3.95 2.34
CA PRO A 66 15.08 -2.77 1.48
C PRO A 66 15.85 -1.63 2.16
N GLU A 67 16.60 -0.88 1.36
CA GLU A 67 17.25 0.36 1.75
C GLU A 67 16.22 1.52 1.75
N PRO A 68 16.44 2.59 2.55
CA PRO A 68 15.48 3.68 2.69
C PRO A 68 15.07 4.34 1.37
N GLN A 69 15.99 4.50 0.42
CA GLN A 69 15.68 5.09 -0.88
C GLN A 69 14.77 4.20 -1.74
N GLU A 70 14.83 2.88 -1.57
CA GLU A 70 13.98 1.93 -2.30
C GLU A 70 12.54 2.05 -1.82
N LEU A 71 12.35 2.05 -0.49
CA LEU A 71 11.03 2.31 0.11
C LEU A 71 10.49 3.68 -0.27
N THR A 72 11.35 4.69 -0.33
CA THR A 72 10.95 6.04 -0.75
C THR A 72 10.45 6.05 -2.20
N GLY A 73 11.14 5.37 -3.11
CA GLY A 73 10.73 5.25 -4.51
C GLY A 73 9.38 4.54 -4.67
N MET A 74 9.19 3.44 -3.94
CA MET A 74 7.90 2.74 -3.87
C MET A 74 6.79 3.65 -3.33
N LEU A 75 7.08 4.44 -2.29
CA LEU A 75 6.13 5.41 -1.73
C LEU A 75 5.79 6.55 -2.69
N ASP A 76 6.69 6.92 -3.62
CA ASP A 76 6.37 7.94 -4.62
C ASP A 76 5.27 7.48 -5.57
N VAL A 77 5.28 6.20 -6.00
CA VAL A 77 4.19 5.62 -6.80
C VAL A 77 2.89 5.62 -6.01
N TYR A 78 2.94 5.21 -4.74
CA TYR A 78 1.75 5.24 -3.88
C TYR A 78 1.21 6.66 -3.70
N ARG A 79 2.07 7.67 -3.52
CA ARG A 79 1.66 9.08 -3.41
C ARG A 79 1.06 9.62 -4.71
N GLN A 80 1.52 9.13 -5.85
CA GLN A 80 1.00 9.53 -7.16
C GLN A 80 -0.37 8.91 -7.43
N ARG A 81 -0.50 7.58 -7.24
CA ARG A 81 -1.66 6.79 -7.69
C ARG A 81 -2.67 6.49 -6.58
N GLY A 82 -2.26 6.58 -5.32
CA GLY A 82 -3.07 6.21 -4.17
C GLY A 82 -4.18 7.22 -3.84
N PRO A 83 -5.13 6.82 -2.98
CA PRO A 83 -6.25 7.64 -2.57
C PRO A 83 -5.80 8.86 -1.78
N LYS A 84 -6.50 9.98 -1.98
CA LYS A 84 -6.22 11.26 -1.33
C LYS A 84 -7.48 11.80 -0.68
N LEU A 85 -7.34 12.15 0.59
CA LEU A 85 -8.31 12.93 1.34
C LEU A 85 -7.61 14.22 1.78
N SER A 86 -8.36 15.30 1.88
CA SER A 86 -7.89 16.61 2.33
C SER A 86 -8.50 16.98 3.67
N THR A 87 -7.75 17.69 4.50
CA THR A 87 -8.22 18.24 5.77
C THR A 87 -7.61 19.61 5.99
N THR A 88 -8.32 20.49 6.68
CA THR A 88 -7.84 21.84 7.01
C THR A 88 -6.65 21.81 7.98
N THR A 89 -6.66 20.86 8.91
CA THR A 89 -5.56 20.60 9.86
C THR A 89 -4.93 19.24 9.60
N LYS A 90 -3.72 19.00 10.10
CA LYS A 90 -3.04 17.71 9.91
C LYS A 90 -3.85 16.58 10.56
N ALA A 91 -4.28 15.61 9.76
CA ALA A 91 -4.97 14.44 10.26
C ALA A 91 -4.01 13.48 10.98
N ILE A 92 -4.55 12.78 11.98
CA ILE A 92 -3.90 11.70 12.70
C ILE A 92 -4.21 10.38 11.97
N SER A 93 -3.17 9.59 11.72
CA SER A 93 -3.32 8.23 11.19
C SER A 93 -2.57 7.26 12.09
N PHE A 94 -3.21 6.14 12.40
CA PHE A 94 -2.59 5.08 13.20
C PHE A 94 -1.87 4.11 12.28
N GLY A 95 -0.65 3.69 12.62
CA GLY A 95 0.07 2.62 11.93
C GLY A 95 -0.54 1.23 12.21
N MET A 96 -1.81 1.01 11.86
CA MET A 96 -2.52 -0.23 12.12
C MET A 96 -2.04 -1.35 11.19
N PRO A 97 -1.86 -2.58 11.71
CA PRO A 97 -1.51 -3.71 10.86
C PRO A 97 -2.71 -4.12 10.00
N PHE A 98 -2.46 -4.36 8.71
CA PHE A 98 -3.49 -4.78 7.76
C PHE A 98 -3.99 -6.22 7.96
N ASP A 99 -3.22 -7.07 8.67
CA ASP A 99 -3.60 -8.46 8.96
C ASP A 99 -4.61 -8.62 10.11
N GLY A 100 -5.09 -7.50 10.67
CA GLY A 100 -6.14 -7.47 11.69
C GLY A 100 -5.68 -7.92 13.07
N ARG A 101 -6.64 -8.04 14.00
CA ARG A 101 -6.40 -8.51 15.37
C ARG A 101 -7.12 -9.82 15.65
N SER A 102 -6.41 -10.75 16.28
CA SER A 102 -6.92 -12.09 16.59
C SER A 102 -6.86 -12.47 18.08
N ARG A 103 -6.14 -11.69 18.91
CA ARG A 103 -5.88 -12.04 20.32
C ARG A 103 -6.27 -10.96 21.33
N THR A 104 -6.21 -9.69 20.93
CA THR A 104 -6.41 -8.54 21.83
C THR A 104 -7.52 -7.65 21.30
N ALA A 105 -8.29 -7.07 22.21
CA ALA A 105 -9.29 -6.07 21.85
C ALA A 105 -8.61 -4.87 21.15
N PRO A 106 -9.04 -4.51 19.94
CA PRO A 106 -8.49 -3.38 19.21
C PRO A 106 -9.02 -2.07 19.80
N ILE A 107 -8.12 -1.28 20.41
CA ILE A 107 -8.49 0.02 21.03
C ILE A 107 -8.66 1.16 20.01
N TYR A 108 -8.21 0.97 18.77
CA TYR A 108 -8.10 2.03 17.75
C TYR A 108 -9.44 2.66 17.38
N PRO A 109 -10.55 1.92 17.20
CA PRO A 109 -11.86 2.53 16.92
C PRO A 109 -12.30 3.49 18.02
N LEU A 110 -12.13 3.09 19.29
CA LEU A 110 -12.45 3.95 20.44
C LEU A 110 -11.56 5.20 20.49
N THR A 111 -10.25 5.04 20.28
CA THR A 111 -9.31 6.17 20.25
C THR A 111 -9.63 7.13 19.09
N ALA A 112 -9.95 6.61 17.91
CA ALA A 112 -10.31 7.42 16.74
C ALA A 112 -11.58 8.22 16.98
N LEU A 113 -12.63 7.60 17.54
CA LEU A 113 -13.88 8.27 17.88
C LEU A 113 -13.68 9.37 18.94
N LEU A 114 -12.84 9.13 19.96
CA LEU A 114 -12.52 10.13 20.98
C LEU A 114 -11.80 11.35 20.37
N LEU A 115 -10.80 11.12 19.52
CA LEU A 115 -10.06 12.19 18.85
C LEU A 115 -10.95 13.00 17.90
N ALA A 116 -11.80 12.32 17.12
CA ALA A 116 -12.76 12.95 16.23
C ALA A 116 -13.77 13.81 17.01
N ALA A 117 -14.28 13.31 18.14
CA ALA A 117 -15.16 14.05 19.04
C ALA A 117 -14.46 15.27 19.68
N ALA A 118 -13.14 15.22 19.86
CA ALA A 118 -12.33 16.34 20.31
C ALA A 118 -11.98 17.34 19.18
N GLY A 119 -12.53 17.17 17.97
CA GLY A 119 -12.30 18.06 16.83
C GLY A 119 -10.98 17.81 16.09
N LEU A 120 -10.31 16.69 16.34
CA LEU A 120 -9.06 16.32 15.66
C LEU A 120 -9.36 15.36 14.49
N PRO A 121 -9.00 15.70 13.24
CA PRO A 121 -9.22 14.81 12.12
C PRO A 121 -8.42 13.52 12.25
N VAL A 122 -9.09 12.39 12.05
CA VAL A 122 -8.50 11.05 12.05
C VAL A 122 -8.79 10.39 10.71
N VAL A 123 -7.72 9.99 10.01
CA VAL A 123 -7.81 9.20 8.78
C VAL A 123 -7.17 7.85 9.01
N LEU A 124 -8.00 6.82 9.01
CA LEU A 124 -7.60 5.44 9.14
C LEU A 124 -7.53 4.75 7.78
N GLN A 125 -6.90 3.58 7.78
CA GLN A 125 -6.79 2.71 6.63
C GLN A 125 -7.12 1.28 7.05
N GLY A 126 -7.68 0.52 6.13
CA GLY A 126 -8.01 -0.88 6.37
C GLY A 126 -8.22 -1.63 5.06
N ALA A 127 -8.33 -2.95 5.17
CA ALA A 127 -8.68 -3.84 4.08
C ALA A 127 -9.61 -4.95 4.60
N GLY A 128 -9.83 -5.98 3.78
CA GLY A 128 -10.42 -7.23 4.22
C GLY A 128 -9.51 -8.00 5.19
N ARG A 129 -9.90 -9.23 5.52
CA ARG A 129 -9.04 -10.12 6.31
C ARG A 129 -7.86 -10.60 5.47
N MET A 130 -6.64 -10.45 5.99
CA MET A 130 -5.40 -10.72 5.24
C MET A 130 -4.46 -11.68 5.96
N PRO A 131 -3.62 -12.44 5.22
CA PRO A 131 -2.55 -13.23 5.81
C PRO A 131 -1.54 -12.36 6.57
N VAL A 132 -0.86 -12.90 7.59
CA VAL A 132 -0.91 -14.30 8.04
C VAL A 132 -1.95 -14.57 9.13
N LYS A 133 -2.55 -13.52 9.72
CA LYS A 133 -3.42 -13.66 10.90
C LYS A 133 -4.88 -13.91 10.55
N TYR A 134 -5.37 -13.35 9.43
CA TYR A 134 -6.80 -13.30 9.11
C TYR A 134 -7.64 -12.78 10.30
N GLY A 135 -7.10 -11.79 11.02
CA GLY A 135 -7.75 -11.21 12.18
C GLY A 135 -8.91 -10.30 11.79
N VAL A 136 -9.69 -9.87 12.77
CA VAL A 136 -10.77 -8.91 12.58
C VAL A 136 -10.19 -7.60 12.06
N SER A 137 -10.69 -7.12 10.92
CA SER A 137 -10.18 -5.91 10.26
C SER A 137 -10.78 -4.64 10.86
N SER A 138 -10.13 -3.49 10.61
CA SER A 138 -10.66 -2.18 11.03
C SER A 138 -12.06 -1.93 10.46
N ALA A 139 -12.32 -2.34 9.21
CA ALA A 139 -13.62 -2.20 8.57
C ALA A 139 -14.71 -3.03 9.28
N GLU A 140 -14.41 -4.29 9.64
CA GLU A 140 -15.33 -5.15 10.41
C GLU A 140 -15.62 -4.57 11.80
N LEU A 141 -14.60 -4.01 12.47
CA LEU A 141 -14.77 -3.38 13.78
C LEU A 141 -15.71 -2.18 13.73
N PHE A 142 -15.52 -1.26 12.79
CA PHE A 142 -16.43 -0.13 12.63
C PHE A 142 -17.83 -0.56 12.21
N SER A 143 -17.95 -1.58 11.36
CA SER A 143 -19.25 -2.15 10.98
C SER A 143 -20.00 -2.69 12.19
N SER A 144 -19.31 -3.34 13.15
CA SER A 144 -19.91 -3.80 14.41
C SER A 144 -20.42 -2.66 15.30
N LEU A 145 -19.89 -1.44 15.12
CA LEU A 145 -20.35 -0.22 15.78
C LEU A 145 -21.44 0.52 14.98
N GLY A 146 -21.95 -0.07 13.89
CA GLY A 146 -22.96 0.53 13.01
C GLY A 146 -22.41 1.50 11.96
N VAL A 147 -21.08 1.60 11.81
CA VAL A 147 -20.45 2.48 10.82
C VAL A 147 -19.86 1.63 9.70
N ASN A 148 -20.56 1.58 8.57
CA ASN A 148 -20.06 0.86 7.39
C ASN A 148 -19.20 1.78 6.50
N TRP A 149 -17.92 1.47 6.33
CA TRP A 149 -16.97 2.20 5.47
C TRP A 149 -16.74 1.56 4.10
N THR A 150 -17.12 0.29 3.92
CA THR A 150 -16.84 -0.43 2.66
C THR A 150 -17.86 -0.08 1.58
N GLY A 151 -17.45 -0.16 0.31
CA GLY A 151 -18.28 0.13 -0.85
C GLY A 151 -18.61 1.63 -1.04
N ARG A 152 -17.96 2.52 -0.28
CA ARG A 152 -18.09 3.97 -0.44
C ARG A 152 -17.03 4.48 -1.40
N ASN A 153 -17.33 5.57 -2.11
CA ASN A 153 -16.34 6.26 -2.94
C ASN A 153 -15.56 7.30 -2.11
N LEU A 154 -14.44 7.80 -2.65
CA LEU A 154 -13.60 8.78 -1.96
C LEU A 154 -14.31 10.10 -1.66
N GLU A 155 -15.23 10.54 -2.52
CA GLU A 155 -16.00 11.77 -2.31
C GLU A 155 -16.88 11.66 -1.05
N THR A 156 -17.56 10.53 -0.88
CA THR A 156 -18.36 10.24 0.31
C THR A 156 -17.48 10.20 1.56
N LEU A 157 -16.29 9.59 1.46
CA LEU A 157 -15.34 9.58 2.57
C LEU A 157 -14.84 10.99 2.93
N GLN A 158 -14.60 11.84 1.94
CA GLN A 158 -14.23 13.24 2.14
C GLN A 158 -15.35 14.00 2.87
N GLN A 159 -16.60 13.86 2.44
CA GLN A 159 -17.76 14.47 3.11
C GLN A 159 -17.91 13.97 4.56
N CYS A 160 -17.69 12.68 4.81
CA CYS A 160 -17.68 12.14 6.17
C CYS A 160 -16.55 12.73 7.01
N LEU A 161 -15.36 12.87 6.44
CA LEU A 161 -14.20 13.47 7.12
C LEU A 161 -14.48 14.93 7.50
N ASP A 162 -15.04 15.71 6.58
CA ASP A 162 -15.36 17.12 6.79
C ASP A 162 -16.46 17.31 7.84
N ALA A 163 -17.45 16.41 7.89
CA ALA A 163 -18.57 16.49 8.82
C ALA A 163 -18.25 15.92 10.21
N THR A 164 -17.40 14.90 10.30
CA THR A 164 -17.25 14.09 11.52
C THR A 164 -15.82 14.01 12.05
N ASN A 165 -14.83 14.59 11.37
CA ASN A 165 -13.41 14.43 11.66
C ASN A 165 -12.92 12.96 11.58
N LEU A 166 -13.66 12.06 10.94
CA LEU A 166 -13.29 10.65 10.84
C LEU A 166 -13.54 10.11 9.42
N ALA A 167 -12.54 9.41 8.88
CA ALA A 167 -12.69 8.59 7.69
C ALA A 167 -11.82 7.34 7.76
N LEU A 168 -12.24 6.28 7.05
CA LEU A 168 -11.47 5.07 6.84
C LEU A 168 -11.33 4.82 5.34
N VAL A 169 -10.09 4.80 4.84
CA VAL A 169 -9.77 4.42 3.47
C VAL A 169 -9.66 2.90 3.39
N HIS A 170 -10.60 2.28 2.68
CA HIS A 170 -10.65 0.84 2.44
C HIS A 170 -9.84 0.46 1.18
N GLN A 171 -8.74 -0.30 1.32
CA GLN A 171 -7.81 -0.59 0.22
C GLN A 171 -8.49 -1.25 -1.01
N PRO A 172 -9.35 -2.27 -0.89
CA PRO A 172 -10.03 -2.87 -2.04
C PRO A 172 -10.84 -1.86 -2.87
N ASP A 173 -11.48 -0.88 -2.20
CA ASP A 173 -12.33 0.10 -2.89
C ASP A 173 -11.52 1.27 -3.47
N HIS A 174 -10.47 1.69 -2.77
CA HIS A 174 -9.80 2.98 -3.03
C HIS A 174 -8.40 2.84 -3.61
N PHE A 175 -7.80 1.64 -3.55
CA PHE A 175 -6.54 1.34 -4.23
C PHE A 175 -6.47 -0.13 -4.70
N PRO A 176 -7.32 -0.53 -5.67
CA PRO A 176 -7.39 -1.92 -6.16
C PRO A 176 -6.06 -2.46 -6.69
N ALA A 177 -5.21 -1.58 -7.25
CA ALA A 177 -3.88 -1.96 -7.73
C ALA A 177 -3.01 -2.56 -6.61
N ALA A 178 -3.07 -2.04 -5.37
CA ALA A 178 -2.37 -2.66 -4.25
C ALA A 178 -3.05 -3.95 -3.77
N GLU A 179 -4.38 -4.04 -3.88
CA GLU A 179 -5.12 -5.26 -3.53
C GLU A 179 -4.71 -6.44 -4.43
N SER A 180 -4.39 -6.18 -5.69
CA SER A 180 -3.87 -7.20 -6.62
C SER A 180 -2.58 -7.89 -6.15
N LEU A 181 -1.86 -7.29 -5.20
CA LEU A 181 -0.60 -7.83 -4.69
C LEU A 181 -0.78 -8.87 -3.58
N ILE A 182 -1.97 -8.96 -3.00
CA ILE A 182 -2.26 -9.83 -1.86
C ILE A 182 -2.04 -11.32 -2.17
N PRO A 183 -2.38 -11.86 -3.35
CA PRO A 183 -2.06 -13.24 -3.69
C PRO A 183 -0.55 -13.58 -3.75
N TYR A 184 0.33 -12.58 -3.82
CA TYR A 184 1.79 -12.78 -3.85
C TYR A 184 2.45 -12.75 -2.45
N ARG A 185 1.68 -12.48 -1.39
CA ARG A 185 2.14 -12.26 -0.02
C ARG A 185 1.93 -13.49 0.88
#